data_AF-A0A1Z8B3V3-F1
#
_entry.id   AF-A0A1Z8B3V3-F1
#
_cell.length_a   1.000
_cell.length_b   1.000
_cell.length_c   1.000
_cell.angle_alpha   90.00
_cell.angle_beta   90.00
_cell.angle_gamma   90.00
#
_symmetry.space_group_name_H-M   'P 1'
#
loop_
_entity.id
_entity.type
_entity.pdbx_description
1 polymer ?
#
loop_
_entity_poly.entity_id
_entity_poly.type
_entity_poly.pdbx_seq_one_letter_code
_entity_poly.pdbx_strand_id
1 'polypeptide(L)'
;SSNIKVGVTRKTQVPTRWIDQGAHEAVAILETPNRYLAGIAEVALKDHVADKTNWRKMLTNDVVDEDLLRCRENLLQYIPKKAQEYILDNEKEWQINFPVLEYPKKVTSVNLAKTPEHKGKLKGIKGQYLIFEDGKVMNLRSHEGFVVEIVVS
;
A
#
# COMPACT_ATOMS: atom_id res chain seq x y z
N SER A 1 -13.25 2.51 12.44
CA SER A 1 -11.96 2.92 11.86
C SER A 1 -11.92 2.48 10.43
N SER A 2 -11.75 3.43 9.50
CA SER A 2 -11.64 3.17 8.06
C SER A 2 -10.32 2.45 7.74
N ASN A 3 -10.31 1.62 6.69
CA ASN A 3 -9.07 0.98 6.17
C ASN A 3 -8.25 1.91 5.27
N ILE A 4 -8.76 3.12 5.03
CA ILE A 4 -8.13 4.15 4.20
C ILE A 4 -6.96 4.77 4.95
N LYS A 5 -5.89 5.05 4.22
CA LYS A 5 -4.72 5.77 4.72
C LYS A 5 -4.32 6.88 3.76
N VAL A 6 -3.54 7.82 4.26
CA VAL A 6 -2.90 8.87 3.46
C VAL A 6 -1.39 8.68 3.45
N GLY A 7 -0.73 9.12 2.39
CA GLY A 7 0.72 9.12 2.31
C GLY A 7 1.25 9.99 1.19
N VAL A 8 2.53 10.32 1.25
CA VAL A 8 3.22 11.13 0.24
C VAL A 8 4.04 10.26 -0.71
N THR A 9 4.02 10.61 -2.00
CA THR A 9 4.84 9.98 -3.02
C THR A 9 5.34 11.02 -4.02
N ARG A 10 6.46 10.75 -4.68
CA ARG A 10 6.91 11.56 -5.83
C ARG A 10 6.06 11.20 -7.04
N LYS A 11 5.79 12.17 -7.91
CA LYS A 11 5.03 11.95 -9.16
C LYS A 11 5.63 10.84 -10.03
N THR A 12 6.96 10.79 -10.13
CA THR A 12 7.71 9.73 -10.85
C THR A 12 7.59 8.33 -10.23
N GLN A 13 6.98 8.20 -9.05
CA GLN A 13 6.75 6.93 -8.37
C GLN A 13 5.27 6.54 -8.35
N VAL A 14 4.40 7.28 -9.05
CA VAL A 14 3.01 6.89 -9.26
C VAL A 14 2.94 6.06 -10.56
N PRO A 15 2.30 4.87 -10.56
CA PRO A 15 1.61 4.20 -9.46
C PRO A 15 2.50 3.25 -8.63
N THR A 16 3.79 3.10 -8.95
CA THR A 16 4.72 2.14 -8.31
C THR A 16 4.64 2.13 -6.79
N ARG A 17 4.60 3.30 -6.15
CA ARG A 17 4.55 3.45 -4.70
C ARG A 17 3.22 3.00 -4.09
N TRP A 18 2.12 3.04 -4.83
CA TRP A 18 0.82 2.51 -4.43
C TRP A 18 0.82 0.99 -4.54
N ILE A 19 1.34 0.46 -5.64
CA ILE A 19 1.53 -0.98 -5.87
C ILE A 19 2.38 -1.57 -4.74
N ASP A 20 3.55 -0.99 -4.45
CA ASP A 20 4.45 -1.39 -3.36
C ASP A 20 3.77 -1.49 -2.00
N GLN A 21 2.77 -0.63 -1.76
CA GLN A 21 2.02 -0.59 -0.50
C GLN A 21 0.84 -1.56 -0.45
N GLY A 22 0.60 -2.29 -1.54
CA GLY A 22 -0.52 -3.22 -1.68
C GLY A 22 -1.89 -2.54 -1.71
N ALA A 23 -1.94 -1.27 -2.16
CA ALA A 23 -3.19 -0.54 -2.33
C ALA A 23 -4.01 -1.19 -3.45
N HIS A 24 -5.27 -1.54 -3.17
CA HIS A 24 -6.19 -2.00 -4.21
C HIS A 24 -6.75 -0.81 -5.00
N GLU A 25 -6.98 0.30 -4.30
CA GLU A 25 -7.45 1.55 -4.87
C GLU A 25 -6.60 2.72 -4.36
N ALA A 26 -6.48 3.75 -5.17
CA ALA A 26 -5.77 4.97 -4.82
C ALA A 26 -6.36 6.18 -5.54
N VAL A 27 -6.39 7.33 -4.86
CA VAL A 27 -6.77 8.61 -5.45
C VAL A 27 -5.77 9.67 -5.01
N ALA A 28 -5.39 10.54 -5.93
CA ALA A 28 -4.55 11.69 -5.62
C ALA A 28 -5.41 12.81 -4.99
N ILE A 29 -4.91 13.43 -3.93
CA ILE A 29 -5.58 14.55 -3.25
C ILE A 29 -4.95 15.89 -3.69
N LEU A 30 -3.61 15.95 -3.66
CA LEU A 30 -2.84 17.17 -3.93
C LEU A 30 -1.61 16.89 -4.81
N GLU A 31 -1.23 17.84 -5.67
CA GLU A 31 0.08 17.89 -6.32
C GLU A 31 0.84 19.14 -5.89
N THR A 32 1.76 19.00 -4.95
CA THR A 32 2.52 20.14 -4.39
C THR A 32 3.92 20.25 -5.00
N PRO A 33 4.50 21.45 -5.10
CA PRO A 33 5.82 21.65 -5.71
C PRO A 33 6.99 21.12 -4.86
N ASN A 34 6.77 20.83 -3.57
CA ASN A 34 7.82 20.35 -2.67
C ASN A 34 7.27 19.46 -1.54
N ARG A 35 8.18 18.71 -0.91
CA ARG A 35 7.84 17.75 0.15
C ARG A 35 7.32 18.44 1.42
N TYR A 36 7.69 19.69 1.68
CA TYR A 36 7.23 20.40 2.86
C TYR A 36 5.71 20.62 2.80
N LEU A 37 5.19 21.10 1.67
CA LEU A 37 3.75 21.31 1.45
C LEU A 37 2.98 19.98 1.45
N ALA A 38 3.52 18.93 0.82
CA ALA A 38 2.94 17.60 0.91
C ALA A 38 2.88 17.08 2.36
N GLY A 39 3.94 17.33 3.14
CA GLY A 39 4.06 16.87 4.52
C GLY A 39 3.09 17.56 5.48
N ILE A 40 2.88 18.88 5.35
CA ILE A 40 1.88 19.57 6.18
C ILE A 40 0.47 19.05 5.93
N ALA A 41 0.13 18.71 4.69
CA ALA A 41 -1.15 18.12 4.34
C ALA A 41 -1.24 16.68 4.85
N GLU A 42 -0.21 15.86 4.65
CA GLU A 42 -0.17 14.49 5.17
C GLU A 42 -0.39 14.43 6.68
N VAL A 43 0.27 15.29 7.45
CA VAL A 43 0.12 15.36 8.91
C VAL A 43 -1.31 15.74 9.29
N ALA A 44 -1.88 16.78 8.67
CA ALA A 44 -3.25 17.19 8.95
C ALA A 44 -4.28 16.09 8.61
N LEU A 45 -4.05 15.34 7.53
CA LEU A 45 -4.97 14.28 7.10
C LEU A 45 -4.85 13.00 7.93
N LYS A 46 -3.66 12.70 8.49
CA LYS A 46 -3.42 11.49 9.30
C LYS A 46 -4.29 11.40 10.56
N ASP A 47 -4.72 12.52 11.11
CA ASP A 47 -5.61 12.54 12.27
C ASP A 47 -7.04 12.06 11.95
N HIS A 48 -7.38 11.93 10.66
CA HIS A 48 -8.71 11.57 10.17
C HIS A 48 -8.77 10.20 9.46
N VAL A 49 -7.63 9.55 9.22
CA VAL A 49 -7.54 8.26 8.53
C VAL A 49 -6.63 7.29 9.28
N ALA A 50 -6.55 6.02 8.87
CA ALA A 50 -5.64 5.08 9.49
C ALA A 50 -4.17 5.44 9.19
N ASP A 51 -3.31 5.37 10.21
CA ASP A 51 -1.87 5.60 10.07
C ASP A 51 -1.17 4.48 9.26
N LYS A 52 -1.58 3.22 9.47
CA LYS A 52 -0.90 2.05 8.89
C LYS A 52 -1.88 1.07 8.27
N THR A 53 -1.46 0.49 7.15
CA THR A 53 -2.15 -0.64 6.52
C THR A 53 -2.05 -1.88 7.42
N ASN A 54 -3.18 -2.53 7.68
CA ASN A 54 -3.17 -3.87 8.24
C ASN A 54 -2.76 -4.87 7.15
N TRP A 55 -1.46 -5.15 7.06
CA TRP A 55 -0.90 -6.01 6.02
C TRP A 55 -1.49 -7.42 6.02
N ARG A 56 -1.95 -7.94 7.18
CA ARG A 56 -2.57 -9.27 7.23
C ARG A 56 -3.88 -9.27 6.45
N LYS A 57 -4.77 -8.32 6.74
CA LYS A 57 -6.03 -8.15 6.00
C LYS A 57 -5.80 -7.88 4.51
N MET A 58 -4.82 -7.04 4.19
CA MET A 58 -4.42 -6.76 2.81
C MET A 58 -4.04 -8.03 2.03
N LEU A 59 -3.27 -8.93 2.65
CA LEU A 59 -2.81 -10.18 2.04
C LEU A 59 -3.82 -11.31 2.09
N THR A 60 -4.79 -11.30 3.00
CA THR A 60 -5.93 -12.23 2.99
C THR A 60 -7.07 -11.74 2.09
N ASN A 61 -6.91 -10.57 1.46
CA ASN A 61 -7.96 -9.86 0.72
C ASN A 61 -9.24 -9.61 1.52
N ASP A 62 -9.11 -9.49 2.84
CA ASP A 62 -10.19 -9.07 3.75
C ASP A 62 -10.26 -7.55 3.75
N VAL A 63 -10.61 -6.98 2.58
CA VAL A 63 -10.71 -5.54 2.37
C VAL A 63 -12.18 -5.17 2.33
N VAL A 64 -12.55 -4.17 3.13
CA VAL A 64 -13.88 -3.58 3.07
C VAL A 64 -13.88 -2.59 1.93
N ASP A 65 -14.85 -2.71 1.04
CA ASP A 65 -15.10 -1.75 -0.03
C ASP A 65 -15.57 -0.43 0.58
N GLU A 66 -14.83 0.63 0.32
CA GLU A 66 -15.03 1.97 0.90
C GLU A 66 -15.00 2.98 -0.24
N ASP A 67 -15.95 3.92 -0.25
CA ASP A 67 -16.00 4.96 -1.28
C ASP A 67 -14.84 5.95 -1.10
N LEU A 68 -13.75 5.71 -1.83
CA LEU A 68 -12.50 6.46 -1.71
C LEU A 68 -12.67 7.91 -2.17
N LEU A 69 -13.51 8.14 -3.20
CA LEU A 69 -13.82 9.49 -3.69
C LEU A 69 -14.57 10.29 -2.64
N ARG A 70 -15.59 9.70 -2.01
CA ARG A 70 -16.32 10.32 -0.90
C ARG A 70 -15.40 10.58 0.29
N CYS A 71 -14.49 9.66 0.60
CA CYS A 71 -13.50 9.88 1.65
C CYS A 71 -12.59 11.06 1.31
N ARG A 72 -12.08 11.14 0.07
CA ARG A 72 -11.28 12.28 -0.41
C ARG A 72 -12.03 13.61 -0.23
N GLU A 73 -13.29 13.68 -0.66
CA GLU A 73 -14.11 14.90 -0.52
C GLU A 73 -14.26 15.33 0.95
N ASN A 74 -14.53 14.36 1.85
CA ASN A 74 -14.59 14.64 3.28
C ASN A 74 -13.26 15.12 3.86
N LEU A 75 -12.13 14.71 3.29
CA LEU A 75 -10.79 15.07 3.76
C LEU A 75 -10.34 16.46 3.30
N LEU A 76 -10.89 16.99 2.20
CA LEU A 76 -10.46 18.29 1.65
C LEU A 76 -10.59 19.44 2.66
N GLN A 77 -11.59 19.39 3.54
CA GLN A 77 -11.82 20.41 4.57
C GLN A 77 -10.68 20.53 5.61
N TYR A 78 -9.90 19.47 5.80
CA TYR A 78 -8.81 19.43 6.77
C TYR A 78 -7.47 19.88 6.16
N ILE A 79 -7.43 20.18 4.85
CA ILE A 79 -6.22 20.63 4.18
C ILE A 79 -5.86 22.06 4.64
N PRO A 80 -4.64 22.29 5.16
CA PRO A 80 -4.21 23.61 5.60
C PRO A 80 -4.24 24.64 4.47
N LYS A 81 -4.56 25.91 4.78
CA LYS A 81 -4.64 27.01 3.80
C LYS A 81 -3.45 27.10 2.83
N LYS A 82 -2.23 26.86 3.33
CA LYS A 82 -0.99 26.88 2.54
C LYS A 82 -0.91 25.79 1.46
N ALA A 83 -1.72 24.75 1.55
CA ALA A 83 -1.75 23.62 0.62
C ALA A 83 -3.02 23.58 -0.25
N GLN A 84 -4.02 24.42 0.04
CA GLN A 84 -5.33 24.38 -0.62
C GLN A 84 -5.26 24.68 -2.12
N GLU A 85 -4.34 25.54 -2.56
CA GLU A 85 -4.15 25.87 -3.98
C GLU A 85 -3.64 24.68 -4.83
N TYR A 86 -3.14 23.63 -4.17
CA TYR A 86 -2.58 22.44 -4.82
C TYR A 86 -3.56 21.26 -4.85
N ILE A 87 -4.81 21.47 -4.41
CA ILE A 87 -5.84 20.44 -4.48
C ILE A 87 -6.10 20.13 -5.95
N LEU A 88 -6.11 18.84 -6.28
CA LEU A 88 -6.41 18.39 -7.63
C LEU A 88 -7.92 18.24 -7.78
N ASP A 89 -8.51 18.84 -8.81
CA ASP A 89 -9.92 18.67 -9.13
C ASP A 89 -10.17 17.40 -9.97
N ASN A 90 -11.26 16.68 -9.68
CA ASN A 90 -11.76 15.56 -10.50
C ASN A 90 -10.72 14.45 -10.79
N GLU A 91 -9.90 14.10 -9.80
CA GLU A 91 -8.96 12.99 -9.94
C GLU A 91 -9.67 11.65 -10.03
N LYS A 92 -9.22 10.83 -10.99
CA LYS A 92 -9.75 9.49 -11.17
C LYS A 92 -9.24 8.58 -10.07
N GLU A 93 -10.14 7.75 -9.58
CA GLU A 93 -9.75 6.60 -8.78
C GLU A 93 -8.97 5.60 -9.64
N TRP A 94 -7.86 5.14 -9.10
CA TRP A 94 -7.03 4.09 -9.69
C TRP A 94 -7.41 2.77 -9.07
N GLN A 95 -7.77 1.80 -9.91
CA GLN A 95 -7.91 0.41 -9.49
C GLN A 95 -6.64 -0.37 -9.85
N ILE A 96 -6.09 -1.07 -8.85
CA ILE A 96 -4.83 -1.81 -8.93
C ILE A 96 -5.14 -3.30 -8.74
N ASN A 97 -4.97 -4.04 -9.82
CA ASN A 97 -5.11 -5.48 -9.84
C ASN A 97 -3.75 -6.15 -9.59
N PHE A 98 -3.72 -7.07 -8.63
CA PHE A 98 -2.53 -7.84 -8.30
C PHE A 98 -2.61 -9.24 -8.88
N PRO A 99 -1.48 -9.81 -9.37
CA PRO A 99 -1.44 -11.18 -9.86
C PRO A 99 -1.45 -12.15 -8.67
N VAL A 100 -2.63 -12.37 -8.10
CA VAL A 100 -2.86 -13.33 -7.03
C VAL A 100 -3.88 -14.35 -7.51
N LEU A 101 -3.44 -15.60 -7.63
CA LEU A 101 -4.29 -16.72 -8.04
C LEU A 101 -5.18 -17.18 -6.89
N GLU A 102 -4.65 -17.16 -5.67
CA GLU A 102 -5.34 -17.63 -4.47
C GLU A 102 -4.89 -16.82 -3.25
N TYR A 103 -5.85 -16.21 -2.54
CA TYR A 103 -5.58 -15.48 -1.31
C TYR A 103 -5.63 -16.42 -0.09
N PRO A 104 -4.62 -16.39 0.79
CA PRO A 104 -4.60 -17.23 1.97
C PRO A 104 -5.65 -16.79 3.00
N LYS A 105 -6.23 -17.75 3.73
CA LYS A 105 -7.14 -17.46 4.85
C LYS A 105 -6.42 -16.93 6.10
N LYS A 106 -5.16 -17.35 6.28
CA LYS A 106 -4.29 -16.95 7.37
C LYS A 106 -2.88 -16.80 6.84
N VAL A 107 -2.19 -15.75 7.27
CA VAL A 107 -0.82 -15.44 6.82
C VAL A 107 0.20 -15.70 7.92
N THR A 108 1.33 -16.29 7.54
CA THR A 108 2.51 -16.45 8.40
C THR A 108 3.74 -15.90 7.69
N SER A 109 4.51 -15.02 8.34
CA SER A 109 5.68 -14.41 7.70
C SER A 109 6.84 -15.40 7.65
N VAL A 110 7.47 -15.51 6.48
CA VAL A 110 8.81 -16.09 6.33
C VAL A 110 9.84 -15.06 6.79
N ASN A 111 10.88 -15.50 7.49
CA ASN A 111 12.00 -14.68 7.92
C ASN A 111 13.30 -15.43 7.66
N LEU A 112 14.06 -14.97 6.65
CA LEU A 112 15.30 -15.64 6.22
C LEU A 112 16.42 -15.56 7.26
N ALA A 113 16.39 -14.59 8.19
CA ALA A 113 17.35 -14.53 9.28
C ALA A 113 17.16 -15.68 10.30
N LYS A 114 15.93 -16.21 10.42
CA LYS A 114 15.62 -17.34 11.31
C LYS A 114 15.62 -18.67 10.58
N THR A 115 15.15 -18.68 9.34
CA THR A 115 15.04 -19.87 8.50
C THR A 115 15.60 -19.51 7.12
N PRO A 116 16.89 -19.77 6.86
CA PRO A 116 17.62 -19.24 5.70
C PRO A 116 17.16 -19.82 4.37
N GLU A 117 16.40 -20.91 4.40
CA GLU A 117 15.82 -21.53 3.23
C GLU A 117 14.29 -21.51 3.32
N HIS A 118 13.63 -21.22 2.20
CA HIS A 118 12.20 -21.37 2.07
C HIS A 118 11.85 -21.95 0.70
N LYS A 119 11.11 -23.07 0.71
CA LYS A 119 10.53 -23.69 -0.47
C LYS A 119 9.01 -23.68 -0.37
N GLY A 120 8.35 -23.31 -1.46
CA GLY A 120 6.90 -23.26 -1.55
C GLY A 120 6.43 -22.96 -2.96
N LYS A 121 5.15 -23.22 -3.22
CA LYS A 121 4.51 -22.88 -4.50
C LYS A 121 4.00 -21.45 -4.45
N LEU A 122 4.50 -20.59 -5.32
CA LEU A 122 4.05 -19.20 -5.42
C LEU A 122 2.61 -19.17 -5.97
N LYS A 123 1.70 -18.52 -5.22
CA LYS A 123 0.29 -18.32 -5.59
C LYS A 123 -0.05 -16.88 -5.89
N GLY A 124 0.80 -15.93 -5.53
CA GLY A 124 0.57 -14.54 -5.91
C GLY A 124 1.65 -13.58 -5.45
N ILE A 125 1.53 -12.37 -5.95
CA ILE A 125 2.35 -11.23 -5.54
C ILE A 125 1.40 -10.08 -5.22
N LYS A 126 1.51 -9.51 -4.02
CA LYS A 126 0.74 -8.31 -3.62
C LYS A 126 1.63 -7.32 -2.87
N GLY A 127 1.84 -6.17 -3.49
CA GLY A 127 2.86 -5.19 -3.10
C GLY A 127 4.23 -5.84 -2.96
N GLN A 128 4.84 -5.72 -1.78
CA GLN A 128 6.18 -6.25 -1.51
C GLN A 128 6.20 -7.73 -1.10
N TYR A 129 5.06 -8.41 -1.14
CA TYR A 129 4.92 -9.76 -0.62
C TYR A 129 4.80 -10.79 -1.74
N LEU A 130 5.61 -11.83 -1.64
CA LEU A 130 5.33 -13.12 -2.26
C LEU A 130 4.34 -13.90 -1.38
N ILE A 131 3.34 -14.52 -2.00
CA ILE A 131 2.30 -15.30 -1.34
C ILE A 131 2.42 -16.76 -1.78
N PHE A 132 2.54 -17.68 -0.83
CA PHE A 132 2.70 -19.11 -1.09
C PHE A 132 1.43 -19.90 -0.75
N GLU A 133 1.28 -21.08 -1.37
CA GLU A 133 0.12 -21.97 -1.26
C GLU A 133 -0.20 -22.40 0.19
N ASP A 134 0.81 -22.53 1.06
CA ASP A 134 0.65 -22.93 2.46
C ASP A 134 0.30 -21.75 3.39
N GLY A 135 -0.01 -20.57 2.84
CA GLY A 135 -0.31 -19.35 3.58
C GLY A 135 0.92 -18.64 4.15
N LYS A 136 2.13 -19.11 3.84
CA LYS A 136 3.34 -18.33 4.10
C LYS A 136 3.41 -17.14 3.16
N VAL A 137 3.93 -16.03 3.67
CA VAL A 137 4.16 -14.81 2.91
C VAL A 137 5.55 -14.28 3.19
N MET A 138 6.22 -13.76 2.17
CA MET A 138 7.58 -13.22 2.28
C MET A 138 7.59 -11.77 1.83
N ASN A 139 7.84 -10.84 2.76
CA ASN A 139 8.15 -9.46 2.42
C ASN A 139 9.58 -9.41 1.88
N LEU A 140 9.76 -9.10 0.60
CA LEU A 140 11.11 -9.06 0.02
C LEU A 140 11.94 -7.90 0.57
N ARG A 141 11.32 -6.75 0.87
CA ARG A 141 12.03 -5.57 1.40
C ARG A 141 12.57 -5.79 2.81
N SER A 142 11.93 -6.64 3.63
CA SER A 142 12.47 -6.95 4.97
C SER A 142 13.76 -7.79 4.94
N HIS A 143 14.14 -8.28 3.77
CA HIS A 143 15.36 -9.08 3.55
C HIS A 143 16.37 -8.33 2.67
N GLU A 144 16.30 -7.00 2.63
CA GLU A 144 17.32 -6.18 1.98
C GLU A 144 18.71 -6.48 2.57
N GLY A 145 19.71 -6.60 1.72
CA GLY A 145 21.08 -6.96 2.10
C GLY A 145 21.39 -8.46 2.09
N PHE A 146 20.41 -9.34 1.88
CA PHE A 146 20.65 -10.77 1.68
C PHE A 146 21.09 -11.04 0.24
N VAL A 147 22.10 -11.91 0.09
CA VAL A 147 22.40 -12.57 -1.19
C VAL A 147 21.62 -13.87 -1.21
N VAL A 148 20.74 -14.05 -2.19
CA VAL A 148 19.86 -15.21 -2.28
C VAL A 148 20.08 -15.96 -3.58
N GLU A 149 19.97 -17.28 -3.51
CA GLU A 149 19.81 -18.14 -4.68
C GLU A 149 18.31 -18.41 -4.87
N ILE A 150 17.81 -18.27 -6.10
CA ILE A 150 16.42 -18.54 -6.45
C ILE A 150 16.40 -19.64 -7.50
N VAL A 151 15.76 -20.76 -7.16
CA VAL A 151 15.57 -21.90 -8.06
C VAL A 151 14.07 -22.03 -8.37
N VAL A 152 13.74 -22.12 -9.65
CA VAL A 152 12.36 -22.34 -10.14
C VAL A 152 12.33 -23.68 -10.86
N SER A 153 11.38 -24.53 -10.50
CA SER A 153 11.20 -25.90 -11.03
C SER A 153 9.74 -26.17 -11.38
#